data_AF-A0A537CJF9-F1
#
_entry.id   AF-A0A537CJF9-F1
#
_cell.length_a   1.000
_cell.length_b   1.000
_cell.length_c   1.000
_cell.angle_alpha   90.00
_cell.angle_beta   90.00
_cell.angle_gamma   90.00
#
_symmetry.space_group_name_H-M   'P 1'
#
loop_
_entity.id
_entity.type
_entity.pdbx_description
1 polymer ?
#
loop_
_entity_poly.entity_id
_entity_poly.type
_entity_poly.pdbx_seq_one_letter_code
_entity_poly.pdbx_strand_id
1 'polypeptide(L)' 'MRHGHGLRKLNRTTGHRLAMLRNMTVSLLRHEEITTTLPKAKEL' A
#
# COMPACT_ATOMS: atom_id res chain seq x y z
N MET A 1 -17.38 14.77 -5.24
CA MET A 1 -17.13 13.45 -5.86
C MET A 1 -15.67 13.34 -6.27
N ARG A 2 -15.07 12.14 -6.27
CA ARG A 2 -13.66 11.91 -6.59
C ARG A 2 -13.54 11.22 -7.95
N HIS A 3 -13.60 11.97 -9.05
CA HIS A 3 -13.52 11.44 -10.42
C HIS A 3 -12.07 11.31 -10.90
N GLY A 4 -11.73 10.22 -11.59
CA GLY A 4 -10.42 10.04 -12.24
C GLY A 4 -9.23 9.75 -11.31
N HIS A 5 -9.45 9.46 -10.03
CA HIS A 5 -8.35 9.16 -9.12
C HIS A 5 -8.16 7.66 -8.90
N GLY A 6 -7.05 7.10 -9.39
CA GLY A 6 -6.77 5.65 -9.33
C GLY A 6 -6.30 5.11 -7.97
N LEU A 7 -5.61 5.92 -7.16
CA LEU A 7 -4.97 5.44 -5.92
C LEU A 7 -5.86 5.55 -4.67
N ARG A 8 -5.77 4.58 -3.76
CA ARG A 8 -6.48 4.61 -2.47
C ARG A 8 -5.73 5.45 -1.43
N LYS A 9 -6.48 6.17 -0.58
CA LYS A 9 -5.92 7.02 0.50
C LYS A 9 -5.51 6.23 1.74
N LEU A 10 -6.01 5.02 1.93
CA LEU A 10 -5.69 4.11 3.05
C LEU A 10 -5.71 4.78 4.45
N ASN A 11 -6.51 5.84 4.61
CA ASN A 11 -6.58 6.71 5.78
C ASN A 11 -5.22 7.17 6.31
N ARG A 12 -4.28 7.47 5.40
CA ARG A 12 -2.90 7.89 5.73
C ARG A 12 -2.46 9.09 4.89
N THR A 13 -1.63 9.94 5.50
CA THR A 13 -0.92 11.02 4.79
C THR A 13 0.00 10.45 3.73
N THR A 14 0.39 11.27 2.75
CA THR A 14 1.25 10.80 1.63
C THR A 14 2.59 10.26 2.11
N GLY A 15 3.25 10.91 3.08
CA GLY A 15 4.51 10.42 3.65
C GLY A 15 4.36 9.04 4.29
N HIS A 16 3.33 8.85 5.12
CA HIS A 16 3.07 7.55 5.75
C HIS A 16 2.73 6.47 4.71
N ARG A 17 1.90 6.76 3.69
CA ARG A 17 1.62 5.77 2.63
C ARG A 17 2.88 5.33 1.89
N LEU A 18 3.76 6.27 1.53
CA LEU A 18 5.01 5.95 0.83
C LEU A 18 5.91 5.06 1.68
N ALA A 19 6.09 5.38 2.97
CA ALA A 19 6.87 4.56 3.88
C ALA A 19 6.26 3.17 4.09
N MET A 20 4.93 3.09 4.24
CA MET A 20 4.21 1.83 4.40
C MET A 20 4.39 0.92 3.18
N LEU A 21 4.17 1.44 1.95
CA LEU A 21 4.33 0.66 0.72
C LEU A 21 5.77 0.15 0.57
N ARG A 22 6.78 1.02 0.78
CA ARG A 22 8.20 0.62 0.73
C ARG A 22 8.52 -0.53 1.69
N ASN A 23 8.05 -0.44 2.93
CA ASN A 23 8.27 -1.49 3.92
C ASN A 23 7.57 -2.80 3.53
N MET A 24 6.33 -2.73 3.02
CA MET A 24 5.62 -3.92 2.56
C MET A 24 6.31 -4.57 1.35
N THR A 25 6.83 -3.80 0.40
CA THR A 25 7.61 -4.33 -0.73
C THR A 25 8.88 -5.03 -0.24
N VAL A 26 9.61 -4.43 0.72
CA VAL A 26 10.80 -5.05 1.31
C VAL A 26 10.46 -6.37 2.01
N SER A 27 9.37 -6.41 2.78
CA SER A 27 8.91 -7.65 3.42
C SER A 27 8.52 -8.71 2.39
N LEU A 28 7.82 -8.33 1.32
CA LEU A 28 7.44 -9.25 0.25
C LEU A 28 8.67 -9.86 -0.45
N LEU A 29 9.67 -9.04 -0.76
CA LEU A 29 10.90 -9.52 -1.39
C LEU A 29 11.73 -10.43 -0.46
N ARG A 30 11.63 -10.26 0.86
CA ARG A 30 12.38 -11.06 1.84
C ARG A 30 11.71 -12.38 2.19
N HIS A 31 10.39 -12.40 2.22
CA HIS A 31 9.61 -13.52 2.72
C HIS A 31 8.81 -14.23 1.64
N GLU A 32 8.85 -13.74 0.40
CA GLU A 32 8.16 -14.24 -0.81
C GLU A 32 6.62 -14.21 -0.73
N GLU A 33 6.06 -14.12 0.47
CA GLU A 33 4.63 -13.97 0.75
C GLU A 33 4.43 -13.08 1.99
N ILE A 34 3.39 -12.23 1.97
CA ILE A 34 2.96 -11.47 3.14
C ILE A 34 1.43 -11.46 3.28
N THR A 35 0.94 -11.58 4.51
CA THR A 35 -0.48 -11.39 4.81
C THR A 35 -0.79 -9.93 5.09
N THR A 36 -1.68 -9.33 4.30
CA THR A 36 -2.13 -7.94 4.46
C THR A 36 -3.61 -7.80 4.13
N THR A 37 -4.16 -6.59 4.23
CA THR A 37 -5.57 -6.35 3.89
C THR A 37 -5.74 -6.21 2.38
N LEU A 38 -6.88 -6.65 1.85
CA LEU A 38 -7.22 -6.55 0.42
C LEU A 38 -6.93 -5.17 -0.20
N PRO A 39 -7.33 -4.02 0.38
CA PRO A 39 -7.03 -2.72 -0.21
C PRO A 39 -5.55 -2.34 -0.15
N LYS A 40 -4.75 -2.90 0.77
CA LYS A 40 -3.29 -2.67 0.80
C LYS A 40 -2.58 -3.54 -0.23
N ALA A 41 -3.01 -4.79 -0.39
CA ALA A 41 -2.47 -5.70 -1.41
C ALA A 41 -2.70 -5.19 -2.83
N LYS A 42 -3.87 -4.60 -3.12
CA LYS A 42 -4.19 -4.02 -4.44
C LYS A 42 -3.43 -2.72 -4.77
N GLU A 43 -2.76 -2.11 -3.79
CA GLU A 43 -1.96 -0.89 -3.97
C GLU A 43 -0.46 -1.17 -3.91
N LEU A 44 -0.07 -2.38 -3.48
CA LEU A 44 1.31 -2.87 -3.50
C LEU A 44 1.62 -3.41 -4.90
#